data_AF-A0A7X7X0N9-F1
#
_entry.id   AF-A0A7X7X0N9-F1
#
_cell.length_a   1.000
_cell.length_b   1.000
_cell.length_c   1.000
_cell.angle_alpha   90.00
_cell.angle_beta   90.00
_cell.angle_gamma   90.00
#
_symmetry.space_group_name_H-M   'P 1'
#
loop_
_entity.id
_entity.type
_entity.pdbx_description
1 polymer ?
#
loop_
_entity_poly.entity_id
_entity_poly.type
_entity_poly.pdbx_seq_one_letter_code
_entity_poly.pdbx_strand_id
1 'polypeptide(L)'
;MDWKYKDCIAKRVIDYYATTPPVMEQIVHTQAVANYTRLIATMEGLDQQQVDLQEAAAWLHDIGCPNARIRYGNSRPMYQQSEGQKLVGEWLRDDTNLTDNEKEWLAQVVGHHHQRPAALKWHFEPLYDADLIVNIGEGYYAMEEAESKYKKLICTESGKHFFDIFFVENKNQNER
;
A
#
# COMPACT_ATOMS: atom_id res chain seq x y z
N MET A 1 27.15 -1.40 3.02
CA MET A 1 26.14 -1.93 2.09
C MET A 1 25.32 -0.72 1.71
N ASP A 2 25.41 -0.25 0.47
CA ASP A 2 24.71 0.97 0.05
C ASP A 2 23.27 0.59 -0.27
N TRP A 3 22.44 0.60 0.77
CA TRP A 3 21.00 0.38 0.64
C TRP A 3 20.35 1.60 0.02
N LYS A 4 19.39 1.39 -0.88
CA LYS A 4 18.53 2.49 -1.33
C LYS A 4 17.64 2.94 -0.17
N TYR A 5 17.19 4.20 -0.19
CA TYR A 5 16.31 4.72 0.88
C TYR A 5 15.07 3.84 1.09
N LYS A 6 14.50 3.26 0.02
CA LYS A 6 13.35 2.36 0.12
C LYS A 6 13.63 1.07 0.88
N ASP A 7 14.85 0.54 0.78
CA ASP A 7 15.27 -0.67 1.51
C ASP A 7 15.42 -0.35 3.01
N CYS A 8 15.94 0.84 3.33
CA CYS A 8 16.00 1.37 4.69
C CYS A 8 14.58 1.55 5.28
N ILE A 9 13.64 2.09 4.50
CA ILE A 9 12.23 2.22 4.89
C ILE A 9 11.61 0.85 5.14
N ALA A 10 11.75 -0.09 4.21
CA ALA A 10 11.22 -1.44 4.34
C ALA A 10 11.70 -2.13 5.62
N LYS A 11 13.02 -2.08 5.89
CA LYS A 11 13.58 -2.63 7.14
C LYS A 11 13.01 -1.93 8.37
N ARG A 12 12.91 -0.60 8.37
CA ARG A 12 12.37 0.16 9.51
C ARG A 12 10.92 -0.23 9.80
N VAL A 13 10.11 -0.43 8.77
CA VAL A 13 8.72 -0.89 8.90
C VAL A 13 8.67 -2.30 9.49
N ILE A 14 9.51 -3.22 9.03
CA ILE A 14 9.60 -4.58 9.58
C ILE A 14 10.00 -4.53 11.07
N ASP A 15 11.01 -3.75 11.43
CA ASP A 15 11.45 -3.58 12.82
C ASP A 15 10.33 -3.00 13.69
N TYR A 16 9.56 -2.05 13.16
CA TYR A 16 8.41 -1.46 13.83
C TYR A 16 7.31 -2.52 14.08
N TYR A 17 6.89 -3.23 13.03
CA TYR A 17 5.86 -4.27 13.15
C TYR A 17 6.26 -5.45 14.01
N ALA A 18 7.55 -5.79 14.09
CA ALA A 18 8.07 -6.84 14.97
C ALA A 18 7.72 -6.62 16.45
N THR A 19 7.43 -5.37 16.84
CA THR A 19 7.04 -4.99 18.20
C THR A 19 5.53 -4.75 18.38
N THR A 20 4.74 -4.89 17.31
CA THR A 20 3.31 -4.52 17.31
C THR A 20 2.43 -5.64 16.72
N PRO A 21 1.80 -6.49 17.55
CA PRO A 21 0.89 -7.52 17.04
C PRO A 21 -0.31 -6.94 16.23
N PRO A 22 -0.85 -7.69 15.26
CA PRO A 22 -0.36 -8.99 14.75
C PRO A 22 0.85 -8.85 13.82
N VAL A 23 1.99 -9.49 14.15
CA VAL A 23 3.29 -9.21 13.53
C VAL A 23 3.37 -9.74 12.09
N MET A 24 3.12 -11.03 11.91
CA MET A 24 3.32 -11.71 10.63
C MET A 24 2.33 -11.24 9.58
N GLU A 25 1.08 -11.08 9.97
CA GLU A 25 -0.02 -10.65 9.11
C GLU A 25 0.26 -9.24 8.56
N GLN A 26 0.68 -8.28 9.42
CA GLN A 26 1.03 -6.93 8.96
C GLN A 26 2.23 -6.92 8.01
N ILE A 27 3.29 -7.68 8.32
CA ILE A 27 4.49 -7.72 7.49
C ILE A 27 4.20 -8.37 6.13
N VAL A 28 3.49 -9.50 6.12
CA VAL A 28 3.17 -10.23 4.88
C VAL A 28 2.25 -9.40 3.98
N HIS A 29 1.20 -8.80 4.55
CA HIS A 29 0.32 -7.88 3.83
C HIS A 29 1.12 -6.73 3.21
N THR A 30 1.90 -6.01 4.02
CA THR A 30 2.67 -4.84 3.57
C THR A 30 3.69 -5.22 2.49
N GLN A 31 4.37 -6.36 2.64
CA GLN A 31 5.34 -6.84 1.66
C GLN A 31 4.68 -7.21 0.32
N ALA A 32 3.50 -7.83 0.36
CA ALA A 32 2.73 -8.13 -0.84
C ALA A 32 2.29 -6.84 -1.55
N VAL A 33 1.69 -5.90 -0.80
CA VAL A 33 1.26 -4.60 -1.34
C VAL A 33 2.45 -3.83 -1.93
N ALA A 34 3.59 -3.79 -1.26
CA ALA A 34 4.79 -3.12 -1.77
C ALA A 34 5.30 -3.75 -3.08
N ASN A 35 5.32 -5.07 -3.17
CA ASN A 35 5.77 -5.74 -4.39
C ASN A 35 4.83 -5.50 -5.57
N TYR A 36 3.51 -5.65 -5.37
CA TYR A 36 2.53 -5.41 -6.43
C TYR A 36 2.47 -3.93 -6.83
N THR A 37 2.59 -3.01 -5.87
CA THR A 37 2.71 -1.57 -6.16
C THR A 37 3.88 -1.30 -7.11
N ARG A 38 5.06 -1.86 -6.81
CA ARG A 38 6.26 -1.73 -7.65
C ARG A 38 6.04 -2.29 -9.05
N LEU A 39 5.42 -3.47 -9.16
CA LEU A 39 5.14 -4.11 -10.45
C LEU A 39 4.14 -3.31 -11.28
N ILE A 40 3.01 -2.89 -10.68
CA ILE A 40 2.00 -2.06 -11.34
C ILE A 40 2.63 -0.75 -11.82
N ALA A 41 3.35 -0.03 -10.96
CA ALA A 41 4.02 1.22 -11.32
C ALA A 41 5.00 1.03 -12.50
N THR A 42 5.78 -0.06 -12.49
CA THR A 42 6.71 -0.37 -13.59
C THR A 42 5.97 -0.66 -14.89
N MET A 43 4.88 -1.43 -14.85
CA MET A 43 4.09 -1.80 -16.03
C MET A 43 3.31 -0.61 -16.61
N GLU A 44 2.90 0.35 -15.77
CA GLU A 44 2.32 1.63 -16.19
C GLU A 44 3.37 2.61 -16.75
N GLY A 45 4.65 2.23 -16.77
CA GLY A 45 5.72 3.00 -17.42
C GLY A 45 6.22 4.20 -16.61
N LEU A 46 6.02 4.20 -15.29
CA LEU A 46 6.62 5.20 -14.40
C LEU A 46 8.15 5.10 -14.44
N ASP A 47 8.85 6.22 -14.24
CA ASP A 47 10.30 6.20 -14.13
C ASP A 47 10.78 5.51 -12.84
N GLN A 48 12.06 5.15 -12.77
CA GLN A 48 12.59 4.38 -11.64
C GLN A 48 12.48 5.12 -10.31
N GLN A 49 12.57 6.46 -10.29
CA GLN A 49 12.44 7.25 -9.07
C GLN A 49 10.99 7.22 -8.59
N GLN A 50 10.02 7.39 -9.49
CA GLN A 50 8.61 7.27 -9.18
C GLN A 50 8.24 5.86 -8.70
N VAL A 51 8.76 4.81 -9.34
CA VAL A 51 8.56 3.41 -8.90
C VAL A 51 9.13 3.20 -7.49
N ASP A 52 10.35 3.67 -7.23
CA ASP A 52 10.98 3.56 -5.91
C ASP A 52 10.20 4.35 -4.83
N LEU A 53 9.59 5.49 -5.20
CA LEU A 53 8.76 6.31 -4.31
C LEU A 53 7.40 5.67 -4.00
N GLN A 54 6.73 5.09 -5.01
CA GLN A 54 5.48 4.33 -4.82
C GLN A 54 5.70 3.11 -3.92
N GLU A 55 6.79 2.36 -4.14
CA GLU A 55 7.16 1.23 -3.30
C GLU A 55 7.42 1.66 -1.86
N ALA A 56 8.10 2.79 -1.64
CA ALA A 56 8.30 3.34 -0.30
C ALA A 56 6.96 3.75 0.36
N ALA A 57 6.03 4.36 -0.38
CA ALA A 57 4.70 4.66 0.11
C ALA A 57 3.94 3.39 0.52
N ALA A 58 4.06 2.33 -0.28
CA ALA A 58 3.45 1.04 -0.01
C ALA A 58 4.01 0.36 1.24
N TRP A 59 5.31 0.49 1.53
CA TRP A 59 5.86 0.03 2.81
C TRP A 59 5.29 0.82 3.99
N LEU A 60 5.00 2.11 3.80
CA LEU A 60 4.54 2.99 4.87
C LEU A 60 3.01 3.01 5.05
N HIS A 61 2.22 2.55 4.09
CA HIS A 61 0.78 2.89 4.00
C HIS A 61 0.00 2.58 5.29
N ASP A 62 0.31 1.45 5.94
CA ASP A 62 -0.41 0.94 7.10
C ASP A 62 0.29 1.18 8.44
N ILE A 63 1.40 1.94 8.51
CA ILE A 63 2.17 2.11 9.76
C ILE A 63 1.39 2.80 10.89
N GLY A 64 0.26 3.43 10.56
CA GLY A 64 -0.66 4.00 11.55
C GLY A 64 -1.51 2.96 12.28
N CYS A 65 -1.61 1.73 11.78
CA CYS A 65 -2.43 0.66 12.34
C CYS A 65 -2.15 0.39 13.84
N PRO A 66 -0.89 0.22 14.30
CA PRO A 66 -0.60 0.02 15.71
C PRO A 66 -1.05 1.16 16.61
N ASN A 67 -0.73 2.42 16.25
CA ASN A 67 -1.14 3.60 17.01
C ASN A 67 -2.66 3.76 17.04
N ALA A 68 -3.34 3.46 15.92
CA ALA A 68 -4.79 3.49 15.85
C ALA A 68 -5.42 2.45 16.81
N ARG A 69 -4.89 1.23 16.85
CA ARG A 69 -5.35 0.19 17.79
C ARG A 69 -5.17 0.60 19.24
N ILE A 70 -4.01 1.17 19.59
CA ILE A 70 -3.71 1.64 20.96
C ILE A 70 -4.67 2.76 21.37
N ARG A 71 -4.90 3.73 20.48
CA ARG A 71 -5.64 4.96 20.81
C ARG A 71 -7.16 4.82 20.70
N TYR A 72 -7.64 4.03 19.75
CA TYR A 72 -9.07 3.94 19.40
C TYR A 72 -9.65 2.52 19.54
N GLY A 73 -8.85 1.54 19.94
CA GLY A 73 -9.26 0.13 20.08
C GLY A 73 -9.50 -0.60 18.75
N ASN A 74 -9.20 0.03 17.61
CA ASN A 74 -9.32 -0.55 16.26
C ASN A 74 -8.45 0.23 15.26
N SER A 75 -8.24 -0.35 14.07
CA SER A 75 -7.50 0.28 12.97
C SER A 75 -8.39 0.65 11.78
N ARG A 76 -9.59 1.18 12.04
CA ARG A 76 -10.48 1.65 10.95
C ARG A 76 -9.76 2.67 10.06
N PRO A 77 -10.04 2.71 8.74
CA PRO A 77 -9.29 3.51 7.77
C PRO A 77 -8.98 4.93 8.23
N MET A 78 -9.98 5.69 8.67
CA MET A 78 -9.81 7.08 9.14
C MET A 78 -8.75 7.24 10.24
N TYR A 79 -8.67 6.31 11.20
CA TYR A 79 -7.75 6.40 12.32
C TYR A 79 -6.33 6.05 11.91
N GLN A 80 -6.16 4.95 11.20
CA GLN A 80 -4.83 4.52 10.78
C GLN A 80 -4.22 5.47 9.74
N GLN A 81 -5.04 6.07 8.87
CA GLN A 81 -4.62 7.13 7.95
C GLN A 81 -4.11 8.38 8.70
N SER A 82 -4.85 8.85 9.71
CA SER A 82 -4.44 10.03 10.48
C SER A 82 -3.17 9.80 11.30
N GLU A 83 -3.05 8.64 11.94
CA GLU A 83 -1.86 8.31 12.73
C GLU A 83 -0.66 8.00 11.83
N GLY A 84 -0.86 7.33 10.68
CA GLY A 84 0.17 7.03 9.70
C GLY A 84 0.78 8.29 9.09
N GLN A 85 -0.05 9.25 8.68
CA GLN A 85 0.43 10.53 8.13
C GLN A 85 1.37 11.27 9.10
N LYS A 86 1.01 11.33 10.40
CA LYS A 86 1.85 11.94 11.43
C LYS A 86 3.16 11.17 11.59
N LEU A 87 3.08 9.84 11.66
CA LEU A 87 4.23 8.98 11.87
C LEU A 87 5.23 9.07 10.72
N VAL A 88 4.78 9.16 9.46
CA VAL A 88 5.64 9.40 8.29
C VAL A 88 6.37 10.74 8.41
N GLY A 89 5.64 11.81 8.75
CA GLY A 89 6.23 13.14 8.94
C GLY A 89 7.27 13.19 10.07
N GLU A 90 7.12 12.36 11.10
CA GLU A 90 8.12 12.18 12.15
C GLU A 90 9.30 11.33 11.68
N TRP A 91 9.03 10.21 11.00
CA TRP A 91 10.06 9.24 10.59
C TRP A 91 11.02 9.77 9.56
N LEU A 92 10.52 10.57 8.61
CA LEU A 92 11.28 11.05 7.45
C LEU A 92 11.82 12.47 7.63
N ARG A 93 11.51 13.15 8.75
CA ARG A 93 11.85 14.56 8.97
C ARG A 93 13.31 14.90 8.62
N ASP A 94 14.22 14.09 9.16
CA ASP A 94 15.67 14.27 9.04
C ASP A 94 16.28 13.37 7.95
N ASP A 95 15.46 12.73 7.10
CA ASP A 95 15.96 11.94 5.97
C ASP A 95 16.53 12.87 4.88
N THR A 96 17.78 12.61 4.50
CA THR A 96 18.55 13.40 3.52
C THR A 96 18.59 12.77 2.13
N ASN A 97 18.05 11.55 1.98
CA ASN A 97 17.95 10.88 0.68
C ASN A 97 16.65 11.23 -0.07
N LEU A 98 15.71 11.89 0.62
CA LEU A 98 14.42 12.31 0.08
C LEU A 98 14.31 13.84 0.11
N THR A 99 13.75 14.41 -0.96
CA THR A 99 13.39 15.82 -1.00
C THR A 99 12.21 16.13 -0.08
N ASP A 100 12.04 17.39 0.31
CA ASP A 100 10.89 17.79 1.13
C ASP A 100 9.55 17.53 0.43
N ASN A 101 9.51 17.65 -0.91
CA ASN A 101 8.33 17.32 -1.70
C ASN A 101 8.01 15.83 -1.67
N GLU A 102 9.01 14.95 -1.74
CA GLU A 102 8.80 13.50 -1.65
C GLU A 102 8.35 13.10 -0.24
N LYS A 103 8.93 13.70 0.81
CA LYS A 103 8.52 13.45 2.19
C LYS A 103 7.07 13.88 2.44
N GLU A 104 6.70 15.06 1.96
CA GLU A 104 5.31 15.55 2.04
C GLU A 104 4.37 14.64 1.23
N TRP A 105 4.76 14.26 0.01
CA TRP A 105 3.97 13.34 -0.81
C TRP A 105 3.75 12.00 -0.11
N LEU A 106 4.79 11.38 0.47
CA LEU A 106 4.66 10.14 1.23
C LEU A 106 3.68 10.29 2.40
N ALA A 107 3.76 11.38 3.16
CA ALA A 107 2.84 11.64 4.26
C ALA A 107 1.39 11.80 3.77
N GLN A 108 1.18 12.53 2.67
CA GLN A 108 -0.14 12.71 2.07
C GLN A 108 -0.71 11.39 1.53
N VAL A 109 0.08 10.59 0.82
CA VAL A 109 -0.32 9.27 0.31
C VAL A 109 -0.73 8.35 1.46
N VAL A 110 0.11 8.21 2.49
CA VAL A 110 -0.21 7.40 3.67
C VAL A 110 -1.48 7.91 4.37
N GLY A 111 -1.68 9.22 4.47
CA GLY A 111 -2.88 9.82 5.04
C GLY A 111 -4.17 9.60 4.24
N HIS A 112 -4.09 9.12 3.00
CA HIS A 112 -5.25 9.04 2.10
C HIS A 112 -5.32 7.75 1.28
N HIS A 113 -4.48 6.74 1.56
CA HIS A 113 -4.31 5.57 0.69
C HIS A 113 -5.60 4.78 0.42
N HIS A 114 -6.57 4.72 1.34
CA HIS A 114 -7.89 4.09 1.10
C HIS A 114 -8.85 4.92 0.21
N GLN A 115 -8.46 6.10 -0.27
CA GLN A 115 -9.34 7.04 -0.97
C GLN A 115 -9.03 7.09 -2.46
N ARG A 116 -9.87 6.43 -3.28
CA ARG A 116 -9.74 6.45 -4.74
C ARG A 116 -9.62 7.86 -5.35
N PRO A 117 -10.42 8.87 -4.95
CA PRO A 117 -10.25 10.22 -5.49
C PRO A 117 -8.88 10.84 -5.16
N ALA A 118 -8.28 10.50 -4.01
CA ALA A 118 -6.93 10.95 -3.66
C ALA A 118 -5.88 10.23 -4.51
N ALA A 119 -6.04 8.92 -4.75
CA ALA A 119 -5.16 8.13 -5.63
C ALA A 119 -5.04 8.77 -7.01
N LEU A 120 -6.18 9.14 -7.61
CA LEU A 120 -6.24 9.82 -8.91
C LEU A 120 -5.68 11.25 -8.87
N LYS A 121 -5.80 11.95 -7.74
CA LYS A 121 -5.35 13.34 -7.58
C LYS A 121 -3.83 13.44 -7.42
N TRP A 122 -3.24 12.52 -6.67
CA TRP A 122 -1.82 12.55 -6.30
C TRP A 122 -0.99 11.46 -6.98
N HIS A 123 -1.60 10.74 -7.91
CA HIS A 123 -0.97 9.76 -8.76
C HIS A 123 -0.32 8.61 -7.99
N PHE A 124 -1.05 8.04 -7.02
CA PHE A 124 -0.66 6.81 -6.30
C PHE A 124 -1.60 5.63 -6.60
N GLU A 125 -2.20 5.63 -7.79
CA GLU A 125 -3.06 4.55 -8.27
C GLU A 125 -2.41 3.16 -8.16
N PRO A 126 -1.09 2.97 -8.44
CA PRO A 126 -0.45 1.67 -8.24
C PRO A 126 -0.55 1.12 -6.82
N LEU A 127 -0.39 1.98 -5.80
CA LEU A 127 -0.55 1.60 -4.41
C LEU A 127 -2.02 1.29 -4.08
N TYR A 128 -2.94 2.18 -4.50
CA TYR A 128 -4.37 1.97 -4.26
C TYR A 128 -4.86 0.64 -4.85
N ASP A 129 -4.46 0.34 -6.08
CA ASP A 129 -4.83 -0.90 -6.76
C ASP A 129 -4.22 -2.13 -6.08
N ALA A 130 -2.93 -2.08 -5.73
CA ALA A 130 -2.26 -3.18 -5.04
C ALA A 130 -2.88 -3.49 -3.67
N ASP A 131 -3.14 -2.46 -2.86
CA ASP A 131 -3.77 -2.59 -1.54
C ASP A 131 -5.19 -3.19 -1.66
N LEU A 132 -6.00 -2.70 -2.60
CA LEU A 132 -7.32 -3.26 -2.86
C LEU A 132 -7.25 -4.74 -3.29
N ILE A 133 -6.34 -5.08 -4.21
CA ILE A 133 -6.18 -6.46 -4.70
C ILE A 133 -5.75 -7.41 -3.56
N VAL A 134 -4.75 -7.02 -2.75
CA VAL A 134 -4.27 -7.85 -1.64
C VAL A 134 -5.37 -8.03 -0.58
N ASN A 135 -6.06 -6.96 -0.19
CA ASN A 135 -7.16 -7.04 0.78
C ASN A 135 -8.28 -7.99 0.32
N ILE A 136 -8.61 -7.98 -0.97
CA ILE A 136 -9.56 -8.93 -1.55
C ILE A 136 -9.03 -10.37 -1.43
N GLY A 137 -7.76 -10.60 -1.79
CA GLY A 137 -7.13 -11.92 -1.72
C GLY A 137 -7.01 -12.48 -0.30
N GLU A 138 -6.84 -11.60 0.70
CA GLU A 138 -6.79 -11.96 2.12
C GLU A 138 -8.19 -12.15 2.74
N GLY A 139 -9.26 -11.97 1.97
CA GLY A 139 -10.63 -12.25 2.39
C GLY A 139 -11.27 -11.14 3.22
N TYR A 140 -10.73 -9.92 3.23
CA TYR A 140 -11.38 -8.77 3.86
C TYR A 140 -12.67 -8.35 3.13
N TYR A 141 -12.87 -8.82 1.90
CA TYR A 141 -14.02 -8.53 1.06
C TYR A 141 -14.61 -9.79 0.42
N ALA A 142 -15.94 -9.92 0.42
CA ALA A 142 -16.63 -11.02 -0.26
C ALA A 142 -16.64 -10.81 -1.78
N MET A 143 -15.99 -11.71 -2.52
CA MET A 143 -15.80 -11.58 -3.98
C MET A 143 -17.01 -11.96 -4.82
N GLU A 144 -17.78 -12.94 -4.37
CA GLU A 144 -18.92 -13.52 -5.10
C GLU A 144 -19.99 -12.49 -5.45
N GLU A 145 -20.16 -11.47 -4.61
CA GLU A 145 -21.19 -10.43 -4.78
C GLU A 145 -20.65 -9.12 -5.38
N ALA A 146 -19.34 -8.93 -5.44
CA ALA A 146 -18.74 -7.62 -5.66
C ALA A 146 -17.56 -7.59 -6.64
N GLU A 147 -17.25 -8.66 -7.36
CA GLU A 147 -16.18 -8.70 -8.37
C GLU A 147 -16.28 -7.53 -9.37
N SER A 148 -17.45 -7.35 -10.01
CA SER A 148 -17.64 -6.25 -10.98
C SER A 148 -17.55 -4.86 -10.35
N LYS A 149 -17.86 -4.74 -9.05
CA LYS A 149 -17.72 -3.50 -8.28
C LYS A 149 -16.25 -3.22 -8.00
N TYR A 150 -15.49 -4.20 -7.50
CA TYR A 150 -14.09 -4.04 -7.19
C TYR A 150 -13.25 -3.79 -8.44
N LYS A 151 -13.51 -4.51 -9.53
CA LYS A 151 -12.84 -4.24 -10.82
C LYS A 151 -13.05 -2.82 -11.33
N LYS A 152 -14.20 -2.18 -11.04
CA LYS A 152 -14.46 -0.76 -11.38
C LYS A 152 -13.72 0.23 -10.46
N LEU A 153 -13.32 -0.20 -9.26
CA LEU A 153 -12.54 0.63 -8.35
C LEU A 153 -11.06 0.68 -8.76
N ILE A 154 -10.53 -0.42 -9.31
CA ILE A 154 -9.18 -0.48 -9.86
C ILE A 154 -8.97 0.63 -10.91
N CYS A 155 -7.88 1.35 -10.79
CA CYS A 155 -7.60 2.57 -11.53
C CYS A 155 -6.75 2.33 -12.79
N THR A 156 -5.70 1.52 -12.67
CA THR A 156 -4.69 1.28 -13.71
C THR A 156 -5.05 0.09 -14.60
N GLU A 157 -4.49 0.02 -15.81
CA GLU A 157 -4.67 -1.14 -16.67
C GLU A 157 -3.90 -2.35 -16.14
N SER A 158 -2.69 -2.14 -15.61
CA SER A 158 -1.88 -3.19 -14.97
C SER A 158 -2.53 -3.73 -13.69
N GLY A 159 -3.17 -2.88 -12.90
CA GLY A 159 -3.98 -3.31 -11.75
C GLY A 159 -5.17 -4.18 -12.18
N LYS A 160 -5.87 -3.82 -13.27
CA LYS A 160 -6.98 -4.64 -13.81
C LYS A 160 -6.47 -6.00 -14.30
N HIS A 161 -5.30 -6.01 -14.93
CA HIS A 161 -4.65 -7.24 -15.35
C HIS A 161 -4.34 -8.16 -14.16
N PHE A 162 -3.74 -7.64 -13.08
CA PHE A 162 -3.52 -8.45 -11.87
C PHE A 162 -4.84 -8.88 -11.21
N PHE A 163 -5.85 -8.02 -11.16
CA PHE A 163 -7.16 -8.40 -10.66
C PHE A 163 -7.72 -9.62 -11.42
N ASP A 164 -7.62 -9.61 -12.75
CA ASP A 164 -8.09 -10.71 -13.60
C ASP A 164 -7.31 -12.01 -13.36
N ILE A 165 -5.98 -11.94 -13.27
CA ILE A 165 -5.14 -13.09 -12.91
C ILE A 165 -5.57 -13.68 -11.58
N PHE A 166 -5.73 -12.85 -10.55
CA PHE A 166 -5.94 -13.32 -9.18
C PHE A 166 -7.33 -13.95 -9.00
N PHE A 167 -8.35 -13.33 -9.60
CA PHE A 167 -9.73 -13.62 -9.23
C PHE A 167 -10.63 -14.16 -10.34
N VAL A 168 -10.26 -13.96 -11.61
CA VAL A 168 -11.11 -14.33 -12.76
C VAL A 168 -10.54 -15.54 -13.48
N GLU A 169 -9.27 -15.49 -13.88
CA GLU A 169 -8.63 -16.56 -14.65
C GLU A 169 -8.49 -17.85 -13.83
N ASN A 170 -8.27 -17.76 -12.52
CA ASN A 170 -8.18 -18.92 -11.62
C ASN A 170 -9.52 -19.62 -11.35
N LYS A 171 -10.67 -18.93 -11.44
CA LYS A 171 -11.98 -19.57 -11.27
C LYS A 171 -12.26 -20.58 -12.39
N ASN A 172 -11.86 -20.23 -13.61
CA ASN A 172 -12.07 -21.06 -14.81
C ASN A 172 -11.24 -22.35 -14.85
N GLN A 173 -10.26 -22.51 -13.96
CA GLN A 173 -9.44 -23.72 -13.85
C GLN A 173 -9.96 -24.70 -12.79
N ASN A 174 -10.68 -24.23 -11.77
CA ASN A 174 -11.26 -25.08 -10.73
C ASN A 174 -12.65 -25.65 -11.08
N GLU A 175 -13.21 -25.27 -12.24
CA GLU A 175 -14.46 -25.82 -12.81
C GLU A 175 -14.21 -26.88 -13.91
N ARG A 176 -12.97 -27.33 -14.10
CA ARG A 176 -12.59 -28.42 -15.02
C ARG A 176 -12.05 -29.63 -14.26
#